data_AF-A0A349EAD1-F1
#
_entry.id   AF-A0A349EAD1-F1
#
_cell.length_a   1.000
_cell.length_b   1.000
_cell.length_c   1.000
_cell.angle_alpha   90.00
_cell.angle_beta   90.00
_cell.angle_gamma   90.00
#
_symmetry.space_group_name_H-M   'P 1'
#
loop_
_entity.id
_entity.type
_entity.pdbx_description
1 polymer ?
#
loop_
_entity_poly.entity_id
_entity_poly.type
_entity_poly.pdbx_seq_one_letter_code
_entity_poly.pdbx_strand_id
1 'polypeptide(L)'
;MPLLIIGALLAILIYAPSFWVRRVMAKHSKEIAGLPGTGGELALHLIERFELTGIKVEETAANTDHFDPSGPAVRLSPLNLNGKSLTAIAVAAHEVGHAIQFYRREKVFELRKRYLPLATRLNQVGVVMMLMIPIAALVLRTPLAIGGLIGISLLLQLGGAFAYLIILPEEWDASFNKALPVLVEGEYVDASQLPAIRQVLKAAALTYFAAALANVLHIGRWFMILRR
;
A
#
# COMPACT_ATOMS: atom_id res chain seq x y z
N MET A 1 -10.87 -15.73 -29.02
CA MET A 1 -9.43 -15.38 -29.05
C MET A 1 -9.15 -13.93 -28.63
N PRO A 2 -9.72 -12.87 -29.24
CA PRO A 2 -9.40 -11.48 -28.84
C PRO A 2 -9.83 -11.13 -27.40
N LEU A 3 -11.00 -11.60 -26.95
CA LEU A 3 -11.49 -11.36 -25.58
C LEU A 3 -10.61 -11.98 -24.49
N LEU A 4 -9.99 -13.14 -24.76
CA LEU A 4 -9.06 -13.79 -23.82
C LEU A 4 -7.75 -13.00 -23.71
N ILE A 5 -7.25 -12.47 -24.83
CA ILE A 5 -6.06 -11.62 -24.85
C ILE A 5 -6.32 -10.32 -24.09
N ILE A 6 -7.47 -9.67 -24.31
CA ILE A 6 -7.87 -8.46 -23.59
C ILE A 6 -8.00 -8.75 -22.09
N GLY A 7 -8.65 -9.86 -21.71
CA GLY A 7 -8.78 -10.27 -20.31
C GLY A 7 -7.43 -10.52 -19.65
N ALA A 8 -6.50 -11.19 -20.34
CA ALA A 8 -5.15 -11.42 -19.84
C ALA A 8 -4.35 -10.12 -19.67
N LEU A 9 -4.44 -9.19 -20.64
CA LEU A 9 -3.78 -7.88 -20.55
C LEU A 9 -4.32 -7.06 -19.38
N LEU A 10 -5.64 -7.05 -19.17
CA LEU A 10 -6.25 -6.37 -18.02
C LEU A 10 -5.83 -6.97 -16.68
N ALA A 11 -5.78 -8.30 -16.59
CA ALA A 11 -5.30 -9.00 -15.41
C ALA A 11 -3.83 -8.65 -15.11
N ILE A 12 -2.97 -8.62 -16.13
CA ILE A 12 -1.57 -8.21 -15.97
C ILE A 12 -1.49 -6.76 -15.49
N LEU A 13 -2.22 -5.83 -16.12
CA LEU A 13 -2.20 -4.42 -15.73
C LEU A 13 -2.61 -4.20 -14.27
N ILE A 14 -3.56 -5.00 -13.78
CA ILE A 14 -4.10 -4.89 -12.43
C ILE A 14 -3.21 -5.56 -11.38
N TYR A 15 -2.65 -6.74 -11.68
CA TYR A 15 -1.84 -7.51 -10.72
C TYR A 15 -0.35 -7.18 -10.77
N ALA A 16 0.19 -6.65 -11.87
CA ALA A 16 1.60 -6.37 -12.02
C ALA A 16 2.14 -5.38 -10.95
N PRO A 17 1.46 -4.27 -10.60
CA PRO A 17 1.95 -3.37 -9.56
C PRO A 17 2.08 -4.08 -8.20
N SER A 18 1.05 -4.83 -7.82
CA SER A 18 1.02 -5.62 -6.58
C SER A 18 2.12 -6.69 -6.55
N PHE A 19 2.34 -7.37 -7.68
CA PHE A 19 3.41 -8.35 -7.81
C PHE A 19 4.80 -7.69 -7.72
N TRP A 20 4.98 -6.55 -8.37
CA TRP A 20 6.23 -5.80 -8.34
C TRP A 20 6.57 -5.31 -6.93
N VAL A 21 5.60 -4.73 -6.21
CA VAL A 21 5.80 -4.30 -4.81
C VAL A 21 6.30 -5.46 -3.95
N ARG A 22 5.57 -6.59 -3.96
CA ARG A 22 5.97 -7.79 -3.19
C ARG A 22 7.35 -8.30 -3.58
N ARG A 23 7.67 -8.30 -4.88
CA ARG A 23 8.97 -8.74 -5.38
C ARG A 23 10.11 -7.83 -4.93
N VAL A 24 9.90 -6.52 -4.92
CA VAL A 24 10.90 -5.56 -4.43
C VAL A 24 11.12 -5.71 -2.93
N MET A 25 10.04 -5.75 -2.14
CA MET A 25 10.13 -5.91 -0.68
C MET A 25 10.89 -7.20 -0.32
N ALA A 26 10.54 -8.32 -0.95
CA ALA A 26 11.20 -9.62 -0.71
C ALA A 26 12.64 -9.68 -1.25
N LYS A 27 12.97 -8.94 -2.31
CA LYS A 27 14.33 -8.92 -2.86
C LYS A 27 15.32 -8.31 -1.86
N HIS A 28 14.89 -7.27 -1.14
CA HIS A 28 15.75 -6.47 -0.26
C HIS A 28 15.56 -6.75 1.23
N SER A 29 14.77 -7.78 1.58
CA SER A 29 14.50 -8.20 2.96
C SER A 29 15.54 -9.18 3.52
N LYS A 30 16.61 -9.47 2.78
CA LYS A 30 17.69 -10.34 3.27
C LYS A 30 18.50 -9.62 4.34
N GLU A 31 18.89 -10.36 5.38
CA GLU A 31 19.72 -9.82 6.45
C GLU A 31 21.10 -9.38 5.95
N ILE A 32 21.58 -8.26 6.50
CA ILE A 32 22.87 -7.66 6.21
C ILE A 32 23.62 -7.51 7.53
N ALA A 33 24.69 -8.30 7.69
CA ALA A 33 25.47 -8.34 8.93
C ALA A 33 26.11 -6.99 9.31
N GLY A 34 26.34 -6.10 8.35
CA GLY A 34 26.96 -4.79 8.56
C GLY A 34 26.00 -3.64 8.94
N LEU A 35 24.68 -3.89 9.03
CA LEU A 35 23.75 -2.82 9.43
C LEU A 35 23.85 -2.55 10.95
N PRO A 36 23.86 -1.27 11.36
CA PRO A 36 24.07 -0.89 12.76
C PRO A 36 22.93 -1.32 13.68
N GLY A 37 21.71 -1.48 13.14
CA GLY A 37 20.53 -1.87 13.90
C GLY A 37 19.40 -2.43 13.03
N THR A 38 18.31 -2.82 13.70
CA THR A 38 17.06 -3.26 13.09
C THR A 38 16.20 -2.08 12.62
N GLY A 39 15.15 -2.35 11.85
CA GLY A 39 14.16 -1.32 11.50
C GLY A 39 13.47 -0.71 12.73
N GLY A 40 13.19 -1.52 13.76
CA GLY A 40 12.61 -1.04 15.02
C GLY A 40 13.54 -0.12 15.81
N GLU A 41 14.82 -0.50 15.91
CA GLU A 41 15.86 0.32 16.56
C GLU A 41 16.02 1.66 15.83
N LEU A 42 16.04 1.64 14.48
CA LEU A 42 16.06 2.85 13.69
C LEU A 42 14.82 3.71 13.91
N ALA A 43 13.62 3.11 13.92
CA ALA A 43 12.39 3.86 14.13
C ALA A 43 12.38 4.60 15.48
N LEU A 44 12.81 3.92 16.55
CA LEU A 44 12.92 4.50 17.87
C LEU A 44 13.95 5.64 17.90
N HIS A 45 15.13 5.40 17.34
CA HIS A 45 16.20 6.39 17.22
C HIS A 45 15.75 7.65 16.45
N LEU A 46 14.99 7.49 15.36
CA LEU A 46 14.48 8.61 14.59
C LEU A 46 13.37 9.37 15.32
N ILE A 47 12.48 8.68 16.06
CA ILE A 47 11.47 9.31 16.91
C ILE A 47 12.14 10.20 17.96
N GLU A 48 13.20 9.71 18.60
CA GLU A 48 13.99 10.48 19.57
C GLU A 48 14.73 11.66 18.90
N ARG A 49 15.43 11.40 17.78
CA ARG A 49 16.19 12.41 17.02
C ARG A 49 15.33 13.58 16.54
N PHE A 50 14.08 13.32 16.17
CA PHE A 50 13.13 14.35 15.69
C PHE A 50 12.18 14.86 16.78
N GLU A 51 12.41 14.49 18.04
CA GLU A 51 11.61 14.93 19.20
C GLU A 51 10.10 14.68 19.01
N LEU A 52 9.75 13.54 18.42
CA LEU A 52 8.37 13.15 18.13
C LEU A 52 7.66 12.64 19.39
N THR A 53 7.47 13.55 20.35
CA THR A 53 6.96 13.22 21.69
C THR A 53 5.60 12.53 21.65
N GLY A 54 5.46 11.45 22.44
CA GLY A 54 4.24 10.66 22.54
C GLY A 54 4.04 9.62 21.44
N ILE A 55 4.94 9.53 20.44
CA ILE A 55 4.90 8.48 19.42
C ILE A 55 5.69 7.26 19.90
N LYS A 56 5.08 6.07 19.79
CA LYS A 56 5.71 4.79 20.16
C LYS A 56 6.13 3.99 18.93
N VAL A 57 6.94 2.96 19.15
CA VAL A 57 7.21 1.90 18.16
C VAL A 57 6.57 0.61 18.67
N GLU A 58 5.73 -0.03 17.86
CA GLU A 58 5.00 -1.24 18.22
C GLU A 58 5.10 -2.31 17.13
N GLU A 59 4.96 -3.58 17.52
CA GLU A 59 4.81 -4.67 16.56
C GLU A 59 3.36 -4.76 16.06
N THR A 60 3.16 -5.09 14.79
CA THR A 60 1.85 -5.39 14.18
C THR A 60 1.88 -6.71 13.40
N ALA A 61 0.75 -7.10 12.84
CA ALA A 61 0.64 -8.29 12.00
C ALA A 61 1.56 -8.23 10.77
N ALA A 62 1.89 -9.40 10.22
CA ALA A 62 2.74 -9.52 9.04
C ALA A 62 2.23 -8.69 7.85
N ASN A 63 3.13 -7.92 7.21
CA ASN A 63 2.84 -7.06 6.06
C ASN A 63 1.77 -5.98 6.32
N THR A 64 1.66 -5.51 7.56
CA THR A 64 0.74 -4.43 7.95
C THR A 64 1.47 -3.25 8.54
N ASP A 65 2.70 -2.99 8.12
CA ASP A 65 3.46 -1.80 8.53
C ASP A 65 2.67 -0.52 8.25
N HIS A 66 2.51 0.33 9.27
CA HIS A 66 1.81 1.61 9.16
C HIS A 66 2.11 2.52 10.37
N PHE A 67 2.04 3.83 10.16
CA PHE A 67 1.82 4.80 11.23
C PHE A 67 0.32 4.97 11.54
N ASP A 68 -0.05 4.93 12.81
CA ASP A 68 -1.43 5.17 13.28
C ASP A 68 -1.55 6.49 14.04
N PRO A 69 -2.30 7.48 13.52
CA PRO A 69 -2.52 8.76 14.19
C PRO A 69 -3.53 8.71 15.35
N SER A 70 -4.34 7.65 15.46
CA SER A 70 -5.40 7.54 16.48
C SER A 70 -4.83 7.12 17.85
N GLY A 71 -3.91 6.16 17.81
CA GLY A 71 -2.99 5.87 18.91
C GLY A 71 -1.57 6.06 18.40
N PRO A 72 -1.00 7.29 18.47
CA PRO A 72 0.26 7.68 17.81
C PRO A 72 1.38 6.66 17.97
N ALA A 73 1.57 5.83 16.95
CA ALA A 73 2.56 4.76 16.96
C ALA A 73 3.01 4.43 15.54
N VAL A 74 4.32 4.21 15.38
CA VAL A 74 4.91 3.54 14.22
C VAL A 74 4.79 2.04 14.46
N ARG A 75 3.95 1.37 13.67
CA ARG A 75 3.74 -0.07 13.77
C ARG A 75 4.45 -0.80 12.67
N LEU A 76 5.33 -1.73 13.04
CA LEU A 76 6.14 -2.49 12.10
C LEU A 76 5.82 -3.98 12.21
N SER A 77 5.77 -4.66 11.07
CA SER A 77 5.62 -6.12 11.01
C SER A 77 6.86 -6.79 11.61
N PRO A 78 6.78 -8.04 12.09
CA PRO A 78 7.88 -8.65 12.85
C PRO A 78 9.18 -8.72 12.04
N LEU A 79 9.06 -8.90 10.71
CA LEU A 79 10.17 -8.93 9.77
C LEU A 79 10.87 -7.57 9.58
N ASN A 80 10.14 -6.46 9.69
CA ASN A 80 10.72 -5.11 9.57
C ASN A 80 11.14 -4.56 10.94
N LEU A 81 10.40 -4.88 12.00
CA LEU A 81 10.74 -4.48 13.36
C LEU A 81 12.07 -5.10 13.80
N ASN A 82 12.21 -6.42 13.64
CA ASN A 82 13.39 -7.16 14.10
C ASN A 82 14.44 -7.38 13.00
N GLY A 83 14.12 -7.07 11.73
CA GLY A 83 14.98 -7.35 10.60
C GLY A 83 16.12 -6.35 10.45
N LYS A 84 17.32 -6.85 10.17
CA LYS A 84 18.49 -6.08 9.73
C LYS A 84 18.62 -6.13 8.21
N SER A 85 17.70 -5.47 7.50
CA SER A 85 17.67 -5.48 6.02
C SER A 85 17.38 -4.08 5.46
N LEU A 86 17.68 -3.86 4.18
CA LEU A 86 17.34 -2.60 3.52
C LEU A 86 15.83 -2.38 3.46
N THR A 87 15.04 -3.46 3.32
CA THR A 87 13.58 -3.37 3.41
C THR A 87 13.14 -2.88 4.78
N ALA A 88 13.66 -3.49 5.86
CA ALA A 88 13.31 -3.10 7.24
C ALA A 88 13.65 -1.63 7.52
N ILE A 89 14.86 -1.19 7.16
CA ILE A 89 15.35 0.17 7.37
C ILE A 89 14.55 1.20 6.56
N ALA A 90 14.27 0.93 5.28
CA ALA A 90 13.51 1.84 4.44
C ALA A 90 12.03 1.92 4.85
N VAL A 91 11.39 0.80 5.22
CA VAL A 91 10.00 0.80 5.71
C VAL A 91 9.90 1.53 7.04
N ALA A 92 10.80 1.26 7.99
CA ALA A 92 10.85 1.98 9.26
C ALA A 92 10.97 3.50 9.06
N ALA A 93 11.89 3.94 8.18
CA ALA A 93 12.05 5.35 7.87
C ALA A 93 10.82 5.95 7.16
N HIS A 94 10.14 5.19 6.30
CA HIS A 94 8.88 5.60 5.66
C HIS A 94 7.76 5.82 6.69
N GLU A 95 7.57 4.89 7.63
CA GLU A 95 6.56 5.04 8.68
C GLU A 95 6.89 6.17 9.67
N VAL A 96 8.17 6.38 9.99
CA VAL A 96 8.58 7.58 10.72
C VAL A 96 8.35 8.85 9.89
N GLY A 97 8.47 8.78 8.56
CA GLY A 97 8.08 9.87 7.67
C GLY A 97 6.63 10.31 7.86
N HIS A 98 5.70 9.35 8.01
CA HIS A 98 4.31 9.64 8.38
C HIS A 98 4.19 10.23 9.80
N ALA A 99 4.96 9.72 10.76
CA ALA A 99 5.01 10.27 12.10
C ALA A 99 5.46 11.75 12.11
N ILE A 100 6.44 12.11 11.28
CA ILE A 100 6.90 13.50 11.09
C ILE A 100 5.78 14.35 10.47
N GLN A 101 5.14 13.87 9.40
CA GLN A 101 4.02 14.58 8.75
C GLN A 101 2.89 14.87 9.75
N PHE A 102 2.53 13.87 10.56
CA PHE A 102 1.51 13.98 11.60
C PHE A 102 1.91 14.99 12.68
N TYR A 103 3.10 14.84 13.26
CA TYR A 103 3.59 15.71 14.33
C TYR A 103 3.68 17.18 13.89
N ARG A 104 4.12 17.41 12.65
CA ARG A 104 4.20 18.76 12.04
C ARG A 104 2.87 19.28 11.48
N ARG A 105 1.78 18.50 11.57
CA ARG A 105 0.44 18.84 11.04
C ARG A 105 0.48 19.23 9.56
N GLU A 106 1.26 18.49 8.78
CA GLU A 106 1.39 18.77 7.36
C GLU A 106 0.08 18.50 6.62
N LYS A 107 -0.33 19.42 5.74
CA LYS A 107 -1.60 19.29 4.98
C LYS A 107 -1.68 18.01 4.15
N VAL A 108 -0.53 17.49 3.70
CA VAL A 108 -0.47 16.24 2.94
C VAL A 108 -0.96 15.05 3.75
N PHE A 109 -0.77 15.05 5.08
CA PHE A 109 -1.25 13.99 5.97
C PHE A 109 -2.79 13.92 6.06
N GLU A 110 -3.47 15.03 5.79
CA GLU A 110 -4.94 15.08 5.83
C GLU A 110 -5.57 14.47 4.55
N LEU A 111 -4.78 14.19 3.51
CA LEU A 111 -5.28 13.61 2.26
C LEU A 111 -5.89 12.24 2.51
N ARG A 112 -5.17 11.34 3.19
CA ARG A 112 -5.69 10.02 3.57
C ARG A 112 -7.00 10.13 4.34
N LYS A 113 -7.05 10.95 5.39
CA LYS A 113 -8.27 11.13 6.20
C LYS A 113 -9.47 11.59 5.37
N ARG A 114 -9.26 12.47 4.40
CA ARG A 114 -10.33 13.04 3.56
C ARG A 114 -10.79 12.10 2.45
N TYR A 115 -9.87 11.39 1.79
CA TYR A 115 -10.16 10.66 0.55
C TYR A 115 -10.20 9.15 0.70
N LEU A 116 -9.57 8.58 1.72
CA LEU A 116 -9.60 7.14 1.98
C LEU A 116 -11.04 6.62 2.18
N PRO A 117 -11.93 7.29 2.95
CA PRO A 117 -13.32 6.82 3.09
C PRO A 117 -14.08 6.78 1.76
N LEU A 118 -13.83 7.74 0.87
CA LEU A 118 -14.44 7.78 -0.47
C LEU A 118 -13.93 6.62 -1.34
N ALA A 119 -12.61 6.42 -1.38
CA ALA A 119 -11.98 5.33 -2.12
C ALA A 119 -12.52 3.97 -1.67
N THR A 120 -12.61 3.75 -0.35
CA THR A 120 -13.14 2.53 0.24
C THR A 120 -14.62 2.34 -0.06
N ARG A 121 -15.47 3.37 0.05
CA ARG A 121 -16.90 3.27 -0.26
C ARG A 121 -17.17 2.93 -1.72
N LEU A 122 -16.49 3.59 -2.66
CA LEU A 122 -16.63 3.30 -4.09
C LEU A 122 -16.27 1.85 -4.38
N ASN A 123 -15.15 1.38 -3.81
CA ASN A 123 -14.75 -0.01 -3.96
C ASN A 123 -15.77 -0.99 -3.34
N GLN A 124 -16.23 -0.74 -2.11
CA GLN A 124 -17.21 -1.58 -1.41
C GLN A 124 -18.53 -1.69 -2.17
N VAL A 125 -19.10 -0.56 -2.63
CA VAL A 125 -20.34 -0.58 -3.42
C VAL A 125 -20.15 -1.38 -4.70
N GLY A 126 -19.05 -1.16 -5.41
CA GLY A 126 -18.73 -1.94 -6.60
C GLY A 126 -18.61 -3.44 -6.33
N VAL A 127 -17.93 -3.83 -5.23
CA VAL A 127 -17.79 -5.24 -4.82
C VAL A 127 -19.14 -5.85 -4.45
N VAL A 128 -19.97 -5.16 -3.68
CA VAL A 128 -21.33 -5.64 -3.32
C VAL A 128 -22.17 -5.82 -4.58
N MET A 129 -22.14 -4.87 -5.52
CA MET A 129 -22.84 -5.00 -6.80
C MET A 129 -22.37 -6.24 -7.59
N MET A 130 -21.05 -6.49 -7.61
CA MET A 130 -20.49 -7.69 -8.28
C MET A 130 -21.02 -8.98 -7.64
N LEU A 131 -21.11 -9.04 -6.31
CA LEU A 131 -21.62 -10.21 -5.58
C LEU A 131 -23.12 -10.45 -5.80
N MET A 132 -23.89 -9.40 -6.12
CA MET A 132 -25.33 -9.51 -6.40
C MET A 132 -25.65 -9.97 -7.82
N ILE A 133 -24.66 -10.06 -8.72
CA ILE A 133 -24.85 -10.46 -10.12
C ILE A 133 -25.57 -11.81 -10.28
N PRO A 134 -25.24 -12.89 -9.56
CA PRO A 134 -25.92 -14.17 -9.72
C PRO A 134 -27.43 -14.09 -9.41
N ILE A 135 -27.81 -13.28 -8.41
CA ILE A 135 -29.21 -13.05 -8.05
C ILE A 135 -29.88 -12.21 -9.14
N ALA A 136 -29.23 -11.12 -9.58
CA ALA A 136 -29.72 -10.29 -10.66
C ALA A 136 -29.90 -11.07 -11.97
N ALA A 137 -29.02 -12.02 -12.27
CA ALA A 137 -29.12 -12.87 -13.44
C ALA A 137 -30.36 -13.78 -13.40
N LEU A 138 -30.71 -14.31 -12.23
CA LEU A 138 -31.90 -15.15 -12.04
C LEU A 138 -33.21 -14.37 -12.24
N VAL A 139 -33.23 -13.11 -11.77
CA VAL A 139 -34.41 -12.24 -11.79
C VAL A 139 -34.58 -11.54 -13.16
N LEU A 140 -33.54 -10.88 -13.64
CA LEU A 140 -33.60 -10.05 -14.85
C LEU A 140 -33.63 -10.89 -16.13
N ARG A 141 -32.91 -12.02 -16.15
CA ARG A 141 -32.80 -12.95 -17.29
C ARG A 141 -32.42 -12.31 -18.64
N THR A 142 -31.89 -11.08 -18.62
CA THR A 142 -31.46 -10.34 -19.81
C THR A 142 -29.94 -10.14 -19.80
N PRO A 143 -29.19 -10.66 -20.79
CA PRO A 143 -27.74 -10.51 -20.87
C PRO A 143 -27.26 -9.05 -20.86
N LEU A 144 -28.03 -8.13 -21.47
CA LEU A 144 -27.70 -6.71 -21.53
C LEU A 144 -27.70 -6.05 -20.14
N ALA A 145 -28.71 -6.33 -19.31
CA ALA A 145 -28.77 -5.75 -17.96
C ALA A 145 -27.66 -6.29 -17.05
N ILE A 146 -27.30 -7.58 -17.20
CA ILE A 146 -26.20 -8.21 -16.46
C ILE A 146 -24.87 -7.57 -16.87
N GLY A 147 -24.64 -7.38 -18.18
CA GLY A 147 -23.45 -6.71 -18.70
C GLY A 147 -23.32 -5.26 -18.21
N GLY A 148 -24.43 -4.52 -18.17
CA GLY A 148 -24.46 -3.17 -17.60
C GLY A 148 -24.09 -3.15 -16.11
N LEU A 149 -24.61 -4.09 -15.33
CA LEU A 149 -24.31 -4.21 -13.89
C LEU A 149 -22.81 -4.51 -13.64
N ILE A 150 -22.23 -5.42 -14.42
CA ILE A 150 -20.79 -5.70 -14.41
C ILE A 150 -19.99 -4.43 -14.74
N GLY A 151 -20.38 -3.71 -15.79
CA GLY A 151 -19.72 -2.48 -16.20
C GLY A 151 -19.72 -1.41 -15.11
N ILE A 152 -20.88 -1.13 -14.50
CA ILE A 152 -20.99 -0.14 -13.42
C ILE A 152 -20.18 -0.58 -12.19
N SER A 153 -20.27 -1.86 -11.80
CA SER A 153 -19.50 -2.40 -10.69
C SER A 153 -17.98 -2.21 -10.90
N LEU A 154 -17.49 -2.52 -12.10
CA LEU A 154 -16.08 -2.37 -12.43
C LEU A 154 -15.65 -0.91 -12.42
N LEU A 155 -16.48 -0.02 -12.98
CA LEU A 155 -16.23 1.43 -12.96
C LEU A 155 -16.13 1.99 -11.53
N LEU A 156 -17.01 1.56 -10.62
CA LEU A 156 -16.95 1.96 -9.21
C LEU A 156 -15.67 1.45 -8.52
N GLN A 157 -15.29 0.20 -8.76
CA GLN A 157 -14.08 -0.39 -8.18
C GLN A 157 -12.81 0.30 -8.71
N LEU A 158 -12.73 0.57 -10.02
CA LEU A 158 -11.65 1.32 -10.62
C LEU A 158 -11.64 2.76 -10.09
N GLY A 159 -12.80 3.42 -9.99
CA GLY A 159 -12.91 4.76 -9.40
C GLY A 159 -12.38 4.80 -7.98
N GLY A 160 -12.68 3.79 -7.16
CA GLY A 160 -12.12 3.63 -5.82
C GLY A 160 -10.59 3.44 -5.82
N ALA A 161 -10.06 2.62 -6.74
CA ALA A 161 -8.61 2.42 -6.88
C ALA A 161 -7.89 3.71 -7.35
N PHE A 162 -8.45 4.43 -8.32
CA PHE A 162 -7.89 5.69 -8.81
C PHE A 162 -8.02 6.83 -7.81
N ALA A 163 -9.02 6.81 -6.92
CA ALA A 163 -9.10 7.76 -5.82
C ALA A 163 -7.88 7.70 -4.89
N TYR A 164 -7.16 6.57 -4.79
CA TYR A 164 -5.89 6.50 -4.08
C TYR A 164 -4.78 7.37 -4.70
N LEU A 165 -4.87 7.73 -5.98
CA LEU A 165 -3.91 8.67 -6.58
C LEU A 165 -3.99 10.06 -5.94
N ILE A 166 -5.10 10.41 -5.31
CA ILE A 166 -5.24 11.66 -4.55
C ILE A 166 -4.47 11.59 -3.23
N ILE A 167 -4.33 10.39 -2.66
CA ILE A 167 -3.58 10.13 -1.40
C ILE A 167 -2.09 9.93 -1.70
N LEU A 168 -1.73 9.49 -2.90
CA LEU A 168 -0.36 9.20 -3.31
C LEU A 168 0.68 10.31 -3.01
N PRO A 169 0.37 11.62 -3.08
CA PRO A 169 1.31 12.66 -2.66
C PRO A 169 1.77 12.53 -1.20
N GLU A 170 0.91 12.07 -0.29
CA GLU A 170 1.25 11.81 1.12
C GLU A 170 2.29 10.69 1.25
N GLU A 171 2.06 9.58 0.56
CA GLU A 171 2.95 8.42 0.49
C GLU A 171 4.30 8.76 -0.14
N TRP A 172 4.26 9.52 -1.23
CA TRP A 172 5.47 9.95 -1.94
C TRP A 172 6.31 10.89 -1.09
N ASP A 173 5.67 11.79 -0.38
CA ASP A 173 6.31 12.72 0.51
C ASP A 173 6.96 12.00 1.72
N ALA A 174 6.26 11.04 2.34
CA ALA A 174 6.82 10.20 3.39
C ALA A 174 8.06 9.43 2.90
N SER A 175 8.00 8.84 1.69
CA SER A 175 9.11 8.11 1.10
C SER A 175 10.30 8.97 0.67
N PHE A 176 10.07 10.04 -0.10
CA PHE A 176 11.14 10.72 -0.83
C PHE A 176 11.51 12.09 -0.26
N ASN A 177 10.61 12.76 0.44
CA ASN A 177 10.90 14.05 1.06
C ASN A 177 11.25 13.91 2.56
N LYS A 178 10.92 12.77 3.18
CA LYS A 178 11.24 12.46 4.58
C LYS A 178 12.22 11.30 4.66
N ALA A 179 11.78 10.07 4.39
CA ALA A 179 12.59 8.87 4.64
C ALA A 179 13.93 8.87 3.89
N LEU A 180 13.94 9.16 2.59
CA LEU A 180 15.18 9.16 1.81
C LEU A 180 16.21 10.19 2.32
N PRO A 181 15.90 11.49 2.49
CA PRO A 181 16.82 12.45 3.08
C PRO A 181 17.31 12.04 4.47
N VAL A 182 16.41 11.57 5.34
CA VAL A 182 16.76 11.12 6.70
C VAL A 182 17.77 9.97 6.66
N LEU A 183 17.59 9.01 5.76
CA LEU A 183 18.50 7.88 5.57
C LEU A 183 19.88 8.33 5.05
N VAL A 184 19.92 9.28 4.11
CA VAL A 184 21.17 9.77 3.51
C VAL A 184 21.93 10.70 4.45
N GLU A 185 21.27 11.73 4.98
CA GLU A 185 21.89 12.74 5.85
C GLU A 185 22.28 12.19 7.23
N GLY A 186 21.61 11.13 7.68
CA GLY A 186 21.97 10.40 8.88
C GLY A 186 23.04 9.34 8.69
N GLU A 187 23.55 9.16 7.46
CA GLU A 187 24.54 8.12 7.12
C GLU A 187 24.12 6.70 7.57
N TYR A 188 22.80 6.43 7.62
CA TYR A 188 22.28 5.13 8.06
C TYR A 188 22.38 4.05 6.98
N VAL A 189 22.66 4.44 5.74
CA VAL A 189 22.80 3.56 4.59
C VAL A 189 23.99 3.99 3.73
N ASP A 190 24.70 3.01 3.17
CA ASP A 190 25.84 3.29 2.30
C ASP A 190 25.40 3.83 0.94
N ALA A 191 26.27 4.60 0.28
CA ALA A 191 26.03 5.09 -1.09
C ALA A 191 25.71 3.96 -2.09
N SER A 192 26.31 2.78 -1.90
CA SER A 192 26.08 1.58 -2.72
C SER A 192 24.67 0.99 -2.53
N GLN A 193 24.01 1.27 -1.40
CA GLN A 193 22.68 0.77 -1.04
C GLN A 193 21.56 1.69 -1.51
N LEU A 194 21.86 2.96 -1.85
CA LEU A 194 20.87 3.96 -2.26
C LEU A 194 19.94 3.52 -3.42
N PRO A 195 20.41 2.82 -4.48
CA PRO A 195 19.50 2.33 -5.51
C PRO A 195 18.46 1.35 -4.97
N ALA A 196 18.85 0.48 -4.04
CA ALA A 196 17.94 -0.47 -3.39
C ALA A 196 16.95 0.24 -2.46
N ILE A 197 17.44 1.19 -1.63
CA ILE A 197 16.59 2.01 -0.75
C ILE A 197 15.53 2.77 -1.56
N ARG A 198 15.91 3.45 -2.65
CA ARG A 198 14.94 4.14 -3.53
C ARG A 198 13.92 3.17 -4.11
N GLN A 199 14.32 1.95 -4.45
CA GLN A 199 13.41 0.93 -4.96
C GLN A 199 12.39 0.50 -3.89
N VAL A 200 12.84 0.25 -2.66
CA VAL A 200 11.97 -0.10 -1.52
C VAL A 200 11.03 1.04 -1.18
N LEU A 201 11.53 2.27 -1.06
CA LEU A 201 10.71 3.45 -0.75
C LEU A 201 9.65 3.72 -1.83
N LYS A 202 9.98 3.47 -3.10
CA LYS A 202 9.01 3.50 -4.20
C LYS A 202 7.96 2.40 -4.05
N ALA A 203 8.37 1.19 -3.65
CA ALA A 203 7.44 0.09 -3.41
C ALA A 203 6.52 0.40 -2.22
N ALA A 204 7.05 0.93 -1.12
CA ALA A 204 6.30 1.36 0.05
C ALA A 204 5.20 2.36 -0.35
N ALA A 205 5.59 3.46 -1.01
CA ALA A 205 4.65 4.50 -1.43
C ALA A 205 3.55 4.02 -2.40
N LEU A 206 3.80 2.94 -3.16
CA LEU A 206 2.82 2.38 -4.10
C LEU A 206 1.97 1.27 -3.50
N THR A 207 2.22 0.84 -2.26
CA THR A 207 1.57 -0.34 -1.64
C THR A 207 0.06 -0.21 -1.60
N TYR A 208 -0.46 0.93 -1.14
CA TYR A 208 -1.91 1.15 -1.05
C TYR A 208 -2.57 1.20 -2.43
N PHE A 209 -1.97 1.91 -3.38
CA PHE A 209 -2.49 1.96 -4.76
C PHE A 209 -2.48 0.57 -5.42
N ALA A 210 -1.38 -0.16 -5.28
CA ALA A 210 -1.23 -1.50 -5.84
C ALA A 210 -2.22 -2.50 -5.23
N ALA A 211 -2.50 -2.39 -3.93
CA ALA A 211 -3.49 -3.21 -3.23
C ALA A 211 -4.93 -2.86 -3.68
N ALA A 212 -5.24 -1.57 -3.78
CA ALA A 212 -6.54 -1.09 -4.23
C ALA A 212 -6.85 -1.55 -5.66
N LEU A 213 -5.85 -1.48 -6.55
CA LEU A 213 -5.98 -1.96 -7.92
C LEU A 213 -6.19 -3.48 -7.98
N ALA A 214 -5.39 -4.26 -7.25
CA ALA A 214 -5.51 -5.73 -7.22
C ALA A 214 -6.87 -6.23 -6.70
N ASN A 215 -7.54 -5.47 -5.83
CA ASN A 215 -8.86 -5.81 -5.30
C ASN A 215 -9.96 -5.73 -6.38
N VAL A 216 -9.76 -4.99 -7.48
CA VAL A 216 -10.71 -4.83 -8.59
C VAL A 216 -11.03 -6.17 -9.28
N LEU A 217 -10.04 -7.05 -9.44
CA LEU A 217 -10.18 -8.31 -10.16
C LEU A 217 -10.14 -9.57 -9.29
N HIS A 218 -10.32 -9.44 -7.96
CA HIS A 218 -10.12 -10.52 -7.00
C HIS A 218 -10.67 -11.89 -7.48
N ILE A 219 -9.76 -12.77 -7.94
CA ILE A 219 -10.06 -13.99 -8.72
C ILE A 219 -11.01 -14.94 -7.98
N GLY A 220 -10.91 -15.04 -6.65
CA GLY A 220 -11.81 -15.86 -5.85
C GLY A 220 -13.29 -15.47 -5.98
N ARG A 221 -13.59 -14.19 -6.28
CA ARG A 221 -14.97 -13.72 -6.51
C ARG A 221 -15.50 -14.19 -7.86
N TRP A 222 -14.67 -14.11 -8.90
CA TRP A 222 -15.03 -14.59 -10.24
C TRP A 222 -15.21 -16.10 -10.29
N PHE A 223 -14.41 -16.87 -9.54
CA PHE A 223 -14.59 -18.31 -9.44
C PHE A 223 -15.94 -18.70 -8.81
N MET A 224 -16.42 -17.97 -7.80
CA MET A 224 -17.76 -18.20 -7.23
C MET A 224 -18.89 -17.89 -8.23
N ILE A 225 -18.69 -16.92 -9.12
CA ILE A 225 -19.66 -16.54 -10.15
C ILE A 225 -19.64 -17.53 -11.33
N LEU A 226 -18.46 -18.05 -11.70
CA LEU A 226 -18.25 -18.92 -12.87
C LEU A 226 -18.39 -20.42 -12.58
N ARG A 227 -18.49 -20.86 -11.32
CA ARG A 227 -18.66 -22.28 -10.95
C ARG A 227 -20.09 -22.79 -11.19
N ARG A 228 -20.77 -22.34 -12.24
CA ARG A 228 -22.07 -22.84 -12.70
C ARG A 228 -22.08 -22.99 -14.21
#